data_AF-A0A1T3WL04-F1
#
_entry.id   AF-A0A1T3WL04-F1
#
_cell.length_a   1.000
_cell.length_b   1.000
_cell.length_c   1.000
_cell.angle_alpha   90.00
_cell.angle_beta   90.00
_cell.angle_gamma   90.00
#
_symmetry.space_group_name_H-M   'P 1'
#
loop_
_entity.id
_entity.type
_entity.pdbx_description
1 polymer ?
#
loop_
_entity_poly.entity_id
_entity_poly.type
_entity_poly.pdbx_seq_one_letter_code
_entity_poly.pdbx_strand_id
1 'polypeptide(L)'
;MSVLLFGVSHRSAPVSVLEQLSTDESDQAKIIDEVLRSSLVTEAMVLSTCNRVEVYAVVDAFHGGLSVIGQVLSEHSGMGLNDLTKYAYVRYAEAAVEHLFAVTSGLDSVVMGEQQVLGQVRRAYAAAEANQTVGRTLHELAQRALSVGKRVHTETGIDSAGASVVSVSLEMAQKRLDQGLVGKTAVVVGAGAMGALAGKHLVRAGVDRIDVVNRSLPRARRLAENIAELGVTANAYSLDD
;
A
#
# COMPACT_ATOMS: atom_id res chain seq x y z
N MET A 1 -25.75 -0.03 12.59
CA MET A 1 -24.56 0.34 11.81
C MET A 1 -23.39 -0.54 12.20
N SER A 2 -22.68 -1.08 11.22
CA SER A 2 -21.47 -1.89 11.44
C SER A 2 -20.46 -1.63 10.33
N VAL A 3 -19.19 -1.92 10.62
CA VAL A 3 -18.12 -1.77 9.63
C VAL A 3 -18.20 -2.90 8.61
N LEU A 4 -18.22 -2.55 7.34
CA LEU A 4 -18.12 -3.42 6.19
C LEU A 4 -16.80 -3.15 5.49
N LEU A 5 -16.09 -4.20 5.15
CA LEU A 5 -14.93 -4.15 4.28
C LEU A 5 -15.27 -4.85 2.98
N PHE A 6 -15.07 -4.15 1.87
CA PHE A 6 -14.95 -4.74 0.54
C PHE A 6 -13.51 -4.60 0.07
N GLY A 7 -12.84 -5.71 -0.21
CA GLY A 7 -11.42 -5.69 -0.56
C GLY A 7 -11.05 -6.64 -1.68
N VAL A 8 -10.03 -6.26 -2.43
CA VAL A 8 -9.31 -7.12 -3.37
C VAL A 8 -7.83 -7.02 -3.02
N SER A 9 -7.12 -8.14 -2.95
CA SER A 9 -5.70 -8.15 -2.59
C SER A 9 -4.89 -9.11 -3.45
N HIS A 10 -3.57 -9.04 -3.32
CA HIS A 10 -2.62 -9.94 -3.96
C HIS A 10 -2.86 -11.42 -3.66
N ARG A 11 -3.62 -11.75 -2.61
CA ARG A 11 -3.99 -13.13 -2.27
C ARG A 11 -5.20 -13.63 -3.04
N SER A 12 -6.08 -12.71 -3.45
CA SER A 12 -7.36 -13.06 -4.07
C SER A 12 -7.40 -12.77 -5.57
N ALA A 13 -6.56 -11.85 -6.06
CA ALA A 13 -6.53 -11.42 -7.46
C ALA A 13 -5.11 -11.40 -8.05
N PRO A 14 -4.97 -11.62 -9.37
CA PRO A 14 -3.73 -11.35 -10.07
C PRO A 14 -3.44 -9.85 -10.14
N VAL A 15 -2.17 -9.49 -10.36
CA VAL A 15 -1.71 -8.09 -10.40
C VAL A 15 -2.49 -7.26 -11.41
N SER A 16 -2.82 -7.80 -12.58
CA SER A 16 -3.60 -7.08 -13.61
C SER A 16 -4.98 -6.62 -13.14
N VAL A 17 -5.60 -7.35 -12.21
CA VAL A 17 -6.89 -6.96 -11.61
C VAL A 17 -6.67 -5.85 -10.57
N LEU A 18 -5.60 -5.95 -9.78
CA LEU A 18 -5.24 -4.88 -8.83
C LEU A 18 -4.88 -3.58 -9.55
N GLU A 19 -4.22 -3.65 -10.70
CA GLU A 19 -3.90 -2.47 -11.52
C GLU A 19 -5.16 -1.77 -12.04
N GLN A 20 -6.19 -2.53 -12.44
CA GLN A 20 -7.48 -1.96 -12.86
C GLN A 20 -8.27 -1.32 -11.71
N LEU A 21 -8.09 -1.82 -10.48
CA LEU A 21 -8.71 -1.27 -9.28
C LEU A 21 -7.88 -0.17 -8.63
N SER A 22 -6.59 -0.06 -8.97
CA SER A 22 -5.67 0.87 -8.35
C SER A 22 -6.05 2.29 -8.72
N THR A 23 -6.30 3.10 -7.69
CA THR A 23 -6.78 4.47 -7.81
C THR A 23 -5.74 5.47 -7.32
N ASP A 24 -5.58 6.58 -8.05
CA ASP A 24 -4.85 7.73 -7.52
C ASP A 24 -5.67 8.48 -6.45
N GLU A 25 -5.07 9.48 -5.79
CA GLU A 25 -5.75 10.23 -4.73
C GLU A 25 -7.02 10.94 -5.20
N SER A 26 -7.06 11.39 -6.46
CA SER A 26 -8.22 12.07 -7.03
C SER A 26 -9.38 11.10 -7.30
N ASP A 27 -9.06 9.89 -7.73
CA ASP A 27 -10.03 8.83 -7.97
C ASP A 27 -10.56 8.25 -6.66
N GLN A 28 -9.71 8.12 -5.63
CA GLN A 28 -10.13 7.71 -4.28
C GLN A 28 -11.19 8.65 -3.72
N ALA A 29 -11.01 9.96 -3.86
CA ALA A 29 -12.00 10.94 -3.41
C ALA A 29 -13.35 10.75 -4.14
N LYS A 30 -13.33 10.60 -5.47
CA LYS A 30 -14.56 10.37 -6.27
C LYS A 30 -15.28 9.08 -5.87
N ILE A 31 -14.54 7.98 -5.66
CA ILE A 31 -15.11 6.70 -5.22
C ILE A 31 -15.81 6.87 -3.88
N ILE A 32 -15.14 7.51 -2.92
CA ILE A 32 -15.72 7.71 -1.59
C ILE A 32 -16.95 8.61 -1.65
N ASP A 33 -16.90 9.70 -2.41
CA ASP A 33 -18.04 10.60 -2.61
C ASP A 33 -19.25 9.84 -3.20
N GLU A 34 -19.04 9.00 -4.20
CA GLU A 34 -20.12 8.21 -4.81
C GLU A 34 -20.70 7.18 -3.82
N VAL A 35 -19.84 6.51 -3.04
CA VAL A 35 -20.27 5.57 -2.00
C VAL A 35 -21.13 6.28 -0.93
N LEU A 36 -20.72 7.49 -0.50
CA LEU A 36 -21.39 8.26 0.53
C LEU A 36 -22.68 8.95 0.06
N ARG A 37 -22.97 8.99 -1.26
CA ARG A 37 -24.28 9.44 -1.76
C ARG A 37 -25.41 8.50 -1.37
N SER A 38 -25.12 7.24 -1.09
CA SER A 38 -26.11 6.29 -0.61
C SER A 38 -26.41 6.52 0.87
N SER A 39 -27.69 6.61 1.23
CA SER A 39 -28.11 6.68 2.64
C SER A 39 -27.79 5.43 3.45
N LEU A 40 -27.35 4.34 2.79
CA LEU A 40 -26.96 3.09 3.44
C LEU A 40 -25.52 3.11 3.97
N VAL A 41 -24.73 4.14 3.63
CA VAL A 41 -23.32 4.30 4.03
C VAL A 41 -23.14 5.66 4.70
N THR A 42 -22.57 5.67 5.90
CA THR A 42 -22.42 6.91 6.70
C THR A 42 -20.98 7.37 6.84
N GLU A 43 -20.01 6.47 6.70
CA GLU A 43 -18.58 6.75 6.76
C GLU A 43 -17.87 5.84 5.75
N ALA A 44 -16.81 6.31 5.11
CA ALA A 44 -16.01 5.51 4.18
C ALA A 44 -14.53 5.93 4.19
N MET A 45 -13.64 4.95 4.02
CA MET A 45 -12.20 5.13 3.90
C MET A 45 -11.65 4.12 2.88
N VAL A 46 -10.79 4.58 1.97
CA VAL A 46 -10.13 3.73 0.97
C VAL A 46 -8.67 3.52 1.35
N LEU A 47 -8.24 2.26 1.38
CA LEU A 47 -6.84 1.86 1.44
C LEU A 47 -6.43 1.26 0.10
N SER A 48 -5.74 2.06 -0.71
CA SER A 48 -5.16 1.64 -1.98
C SER A 48 -3.64 1.54 -1.87
N THR A 49 -3.10 0.36 -2.17
CA THR A 49 -1.67 0.04 -2.18
C THR A 49 -1.38 -0.79 -3.43
N CYS A 50 -0.10 -1.09 -3.70
CA CYS A 50 0.25 -2.02 -4.79
C CYS A 50 -0.27 -3.45 -4.59
N ASN A 51 -0.65 -3.83 -3.36
CA ASN A 51 -1.01 -5.21 -3.01
C ASN A 51 -2.47 -5.38 -2.59
N ARG A 52 -3.24 -4.29 -2.49
CA ARG A 52 -4.65 -4.30 -2.10
C ARG A 52 -5.35 -2.99 -2.42
N VAL A 53 -6.64 -3.10 -2.73
CA VAL A 53 -7.61 -2.02 -2.76
C VAL A 53 -8.76 -2.42 -1.84
N GLU A 54 -8.96 -1.63 -0.79
CA GLU A 54 -9.93 -1.93 0.27
C GLU A 54 -10.78 -0.70 0.58
N VAL A 55 -12.09 -0.89 0.64
CA VAL A 55 -13.05 0.11 1.09
C VAL A 55 -13.60 -0.32 2.44
N TYR A 56 -13.30 0.45 3.47
CA TYR A 56 -13.90 0.32 4.79
C TYR A 56 -15.04 1.31 4.91
N ALA A 57 -16.25 0.83 5.19
CA ALA A 57 -17.45 1.65 5.23
C ALA A 57 -18.29 1.33 6.46
N VAL A 58 -18.96 2.32 7.03
CA VAL A 58 -19.98 2.10 8.06
C VAL A 58 -21.33 2.04 7.38
N VAL A 59 -22.00 0.89 7.51
CA VAL A 59 -23.21 0.60 6.77
C VAL A 59 -24.37 0.22 7.69
N ASP A 60 -25.59 0.59 7.30
CA ASP A 60 -26.81 0.25 8.05
C ASP A 60 -27.17 -1.23 7.94
N ALA A 61 -26.99 -1.79 6.73
CA ALA A 61 -27.27 -3.19 6.43
C ALA A 61 -26.20 -3.79 5.52
N PHE A 62 -25.83 -5.04 5.78
CA PHE A 62 -24.76 -5.75 5.06
C PHE A 62 -24.97 -5.77 3.54
N HIS A 63 -26.09 -6.33 3.06
CA HIS A 63 -26.33 -6.48 1.62
C HIS A 63 -26.48 -5.14 0.89
N GLY A 64 -27.10 -4.16 1.54
CA GLY A 64 -27.26 -2.82 0.98
C GLY A 64 -25.92 -2.12 0.77
N GLY A 65 -25.10 -2.06 1.84
CA GLY A 65 -23.76 -1.49 1.76
C GLY A 65 -22.84 -2.21 0.79
N LEU A 66 -22.88 -3.55 0.77
CA LEU A 66 -22.11 -4.37 -0.16
C LEU A 66 -22.45 -4.06 -1.62
N SER A 67 -23.75 -3.94 -1.93
CA SER A 67 -24.21 -3.64 -3.29
C SER A 67 -23.75 -2.26 -3.75
N VAL A 68 -23.84 -1.24 -2.87
CA VAL A 68 -23.38 0.12 -3.16
C VAL A 68 -21.89 0.14 -3.47
N ILE A 69 -21.06 -0.41 -2.57
CA ILE A 69 -19.60 -0.38 -2.72
C ILE A 69 -19.16 -1.19 -3.95
N GLY A 70 -19.75 -2.38 -4.14
CA GLY A 70 -19.44 -3.22 -5.29
C GLY A 70 -19.78 -2.55 -6.61
N GLN A 71 -20.92 -1.85 -6.70
CA GLN A 71 -21.34 -1.13 -7.89
C GLN A 71 -20.38 0.02 -8.22
N VAL A 72 -20.02 0.86 -7.24
CA VAL A 72 -19.10 1.98 -7.45
C VAL A 72 -17.73 1.50 -7.93
N LEU A 73 -17.19 0.44 -7.32
CA LEU A 73 -15.90 -0.13 -7.72
C LEU A 73 -15.97 -0.81 -9.10
N SER A 74 -17.09 -1.44 -9.43
CA SER A 74 -17.35 -2.03 -10.75
C SER A 74 -17.33 -0.95 -11.84
N GLU A 75 -18.05 0.16 -11.62
CA GLU A 75 -18.10 1.29 -12.55
C GLU A 75 -16.74 1.96 -12.70
N HIS A 76 -16.02 2.17 -11.59
CA HIS A 76 -14.69 2.78 -11.62
C HIS A 76 -13.66 1.92 -12.36
N SER A 77 -13.62 0.62 -12.06
CA SER A 77 -12.63 -0.30 -12.67
C SER A 77 -12.97 -0.72 -14.10
N GLY A 78 -14.20 -0.45 -14.56
CA GLY A 78 -14.73 -0.98 -15.82
C GLY A 78 -14.94 -2.50 -15.80
N MET A 79 -14.79 -3.16 -14.65
CA MET A 79 -14.99 -4.59 -14.47
C MET A 79 -16.44 -4.86 -14.12
N GLY A 80 -17.08 -5.83 -14.77
CA GLY A 80 -18.43 -6.25 -14.39
C GLY A 80 -18.49 -6.74 -12.94
N LEU A 81 -19.57 -6.41 -12.22
CA LEU A 81 -19.74 -6.76 -10.80
C LEU A 81 -19.53 -8.26 -10.51
N ASN A 82 -19.99 -9.14 -11.41
CA ASN A 82 -19.80 -10.58 -11.31
C ASN A 82 -18.34 -11.02 -11.44
N ASP A 83 -17.50 -10.27 -12.15
CA ASP A 83 -16.07 -10.57 -12.27
C ASP A 83 -15.32 -10.02 -11.05
N LEU A 84 -15.68 -8.82 -10.60
CA LEU A 84 -15.10 -8.22 -9.40
C LEU A 84 -15.35 -9.10 -8.16
N THR A 85 -16.57 -9.60 -8.00
CA THR A 85 -16.95 -10.45 -6.86
C THR A 85 -16.25 -11.80 -6.82
N LYS A 86 -15.69 -12.31 -7.93
CA LYS A 86 -14.85 -13.53 -7.93
C LYS A 86 -13.54 -13.33 -7.18
N TYR A 87 -13.03 -12.09 -7.18
CA TYR A 87 -11.76 -11.74 -6.55
C TYR A 87 -11.94 -11.02 -5.21
N ALA A 88 -13.12 -10.44 -4.98
CA ALA A 88 -13.39 -9.69 -3.77
C ALA A 88 -13.53 -10.61 -2.55
N TYR A 89 -12.99 -10.17 -1.42
CA TYR A 89 -13.38 -10.65 -0.11
C TYR A 89 -14.16 -9.58 0.62
N VAL A 90 -15.13 -10.04 1.40
CA VAL A 90 -15.97 -9.20 2.23
C VAL A 90 -15.77 -9.60 3.68
N ARG A 91 -15.67 -8.61 4.57
CA ARG A 91 -15.64 -8.80 6.03
C ARG A 91 -16.64 -7.85 6.66
N TYR A 92 -17.29 -8.29 7.74
CA TYR A 92 -18.35 -7.51 8.39
C TYR A 92 -18.17 -7.51 9.89
N ALA A 93 -18.50 -6.38 10.51
CA ALA A 93 -18.36 -6.12 11.95
C ALA A 93 -16.94 -6.47 12.44
N GLU A 94 -16.84 -7.36 13.43
CA GLU A 94 -15.58 -7.76 14.06
C GLU A 94 -14.54 -8.26 13.06
N ALA A 95 -14.95 -9.02 12.04
CA ALA A 95 -14.03 -9.55 11.04
C ALA A 95 -13.37 -8.45 10.17
N ALA A 96 -14.05 -7.30 9.99
CA ALA A 96 -13.46 -6.16 9.29
C ALA A 96 -12.44 -5.43 10.17
N VAL A 97 -12.72 -5.35 11.48
CA VAL A 97 -11.82 -4.78 12.48
C VAL A 97 -10.55 -5.61 12.62
N GLU A 98 -10.70 -6.93 12.79
CA GLU A 98 -9.59 -7.88 12.86
C GLU A 98 -8.70 -7.79 11.62
N HIS A 99 -9.32 -7.73 10.43
CA HIS A 99 -8.60 -7.61 9.18
C HIS A 99 -7.78 -6.32 9.11
N LEU A 100 -8.35 -5.16 9.47
CA LEU A 100 -7.60 -3.90 9.49
C LEU A 100 -6.43 -3.95 10.48
N PHE A 101 -6.60 -4.59 11.64
CA PHE A 101 -5.50 -4.79 12.59
C PHE A 101 -4.41 -5.67 11.98
N ALA A 102 -4.77 -6.80 11.38
CA ALA A 102 -3.82 -7.70 10.72
C ALA A 102 -3.05 -7.01 9.59
N VAL A 103 -3.73 -6.23 8.75
CA VAL A 103 -3.10 -5.43 7.69
C VAL A 103 -2.17 -4.38 8.29
N THR A 104 -2.62 -3.61 9.27
CA THR A 104 -1.82 -2.52 9.87
C THR A 104 -0.60 -3.04 10.65
N SER A 105 -0.68 -4.27 11.16
CA SER A 105 0.42 -4.99 11.79
C SER A 105 1.35 -5.71 10.80
N GLY A 106 1.10 -5.63 9.49
CA GLY A 106 1.91 -6.28 8.46
C GLY A 106 1.77 -7.81 8.42
N LEU A 107 0.76 -8.39 9.06
CA LEU A 107 0.49 -9.83 9.05
C LEU A 107 -0.13 -10.29 7.74
N ASP A 108 -0.92 -9.43 7.10
CA ASP A 108 -1.45 -9.64 5.76
C ASP A 108 -0.72 -8.74 4.76
N SER A 109 0.59 -8.94 4.61
CA SER A 109 1.44 -8.27 3.62
C SER A 109 2.19 -9.31 2.79
N VAL A 110 2.56 -8.96 1.54
CA VAL A 110 3.35 -9.84 0.65
C VAL A 110 4.64 -10.29 1.34
N VAL A 111 5.22 -9.39 2.15
CA VAL A 111 6.24 -9.76 3.12
C VAL A 111 5.71 -9.50 4.51
N MET A 112 5.71 -10.54 5.34
CA MET A 112 5.20 -10.47 6.71
C MET A 112 6.07 -9.52 7.55
N GLY A 113 5.44 -8.63 8.33
CA GLY A 113 6.16 -7.67 9.18
C GLY A 113 6.62 -6.38 8.48
N GLU A 114 6.19 -6.16 7.24
CA GLU A 114 6.50 -4.96 6.47
C GLU A 114 5.87 -3.70 7.10
N GLN A 115 6.67 -2.67 7.40
CA GLN A 115 6.23 -1.47 8.14
C GLN A 115 5.55 -0.38 7.27
N GLN A 116 5.72 -0.40 5.94
CA GLN A 116 5.18 0.64 5.06
C GLN A 116 3.65 0.60 5.04
N VAL A 117 3.03 -0.58 5.17
CA VAL A 117 1.57 -0.70 5.23
C VAL A 117 0.97 0.11 6.39
N LEU A 118 1.61 0.15 7.56
CA LEU A 118 1.19 1.00 8.67
C LEU A 118 1.19 2.48 8.27
N GLY A 119 2.23 2.90 7.54
CA GLY A 119 2.32 4.24 6.97
C GLY A 119 1.26 4.53 5.90
N GLN A 120 0.89 3.53 5.09
CA GLN A 120 -0.17 3.62 4.09
C GLN A 120 -1.55 3.77 4.74
N VAL A 121 -1.85 2.95 5.76
CA VAL A 121 -3.08 3.08 6.56
C VAL A 121 -3.16 4.45 7.21
N ARG A 122 -2.06 4.98 7.76
CA ARG A 122 -2.00 6.33 8.33
C ARG A 122 -2.37 7.40 7.30
N ARG A 123 -1.85 7.29 6.07
CA ARG A 123 -2.13 8.26 4.99
C ARG A 123 -3.57 8.14 4.50
N ALA A 124 -4.07 6.92 4.30
CA ALA A 124 -5.46 6.66 3.94
C ALA A 124 -6.43 7.30 4.95
N TYR A 125 -6.18 7.07 6.24
CA TYR A 125 -6.95 7.70 7.31
C TYR A 125 -6.85 9.23 7.28
N ALA A 126 -5.65 9.80 7.18
CA ALA A 126 -5.46 11.25 7.16
C ALA A 126 -6.16 11.91 5.96
N ALA A 127 -6.14 11.27 4.80
CA ALA A 127 -6.86 11.72 3.62
C ALA A 127 -8.38 11.66 3.84
N ALA A 128 -8.88 10.56 4.42
CA ALA A 128 -10.30 10.41 4.68
C ALA A 128 -10.81 11.42 5.73
N GLU A 129 -10.00 11.72 6.76
CA GLU A 129 -10.26 12.74 7.77
C GLU A 129 -10.27 14.15 7.17
N ALA A 130 -9.27 14.49 6.34
CA ALA A 130 -9.20 15.78 5.67
C ALA A 130 -10.40 16.04 4.75
N ASN A 131 -10.93 14.99 4.12
CA ASN A 131 -12.12 15.06 3.27
C ASN A 131 -13.45 14.85 4.03
N GLN A 132 -13.41 14.73 5.37
CA GLN A 132 -14.61 14.54 6.21
C GLN A 132 -15.44 13.30 5.85
N THR A 133 -14.79 12.26 5.33
CA THR A 133 -15.42 11.00 4.88
C THR A 133 -15.42 9.93 5.97
N VAL A 134 -14.62 10.12 7.02
CA VAL A 134 -14.66 9.32 8.25
C VAL A 134 -15.42 10.06 9.35
N GLY A 135 -16.28 9.32 10.05
CA GLY A 135 -16.95 9.78 11.26
C GLY A 135 -16.29 9.17 12.49
N ARG A 136 -17.05 9.10 13.59
CA ARG A 136 -16.55 8.59 14.87
C ARG A 136 -16.08 7.14 14.77
N THR A 137 -16.79 6.30 14.02
CA THR A 137 -16.57 4.86 14.02
C THR A 137 -15.27 4.48 13.34
N LEU A 138 -15.06 4.97 12.10
CA LEU A 138 -13.83 4.72 11.35
C LEU A 138 -12.65 5.48 11.94
N HIS A 139 -12.87 6.65 12.54
CA HIS A 139 -11.83 7.37 13.28
C HIS A 139 -11.29 6.52 14.43
N GLU A 140 -12.15 6.06 15.35
CA GLU A 140 -11.72 5.23 16.48
C GLU A 140 -11.06 3.92 16.02
N LEU A 141 -11.62 3.28 14.99
CA LEU A 141 -11.07 2.07 14.42
C LEU A 141 -9.66 2.29 13.84
N ALA A 142 -9.46 3.34 13.03
CA ALA A 142 -8.16 3.65 12.44
C ALA A 142 -7.11 4.00 13.50
N GLN A 143 -7.47 4.80 14.51
CA GLN A 143 -6.56 5.14 15.62
C GLN A 143 -6.15 3.89 16.41
N ARG A 144 -7.09 2.98 16.68
CA ARG A 144 -6.79 1.69 17.32
C ARG A 144 -5.91 0.82 16.43
N ALA A 145 -6.22 0.70 15.13
CA ALA A 145 -5.44 -0.09 14.20
C ALA A 145 -3.97 0.39 14.13
N LEU A 146 -3.76 1.71 14.04
CA LEU A 146 -2.42 2.31 14.05
C LEU A 146 -1.68 2.07 15.37
N SER A 147 -2.39 2.07 16.49
CA SER A 147 -1.81 1.78 17.80
C SER A 147 -1.44 0.30 17.94
N VAL A 148 -2.31 -0.61 17.50
CA VAL A 148 -2.06 -2.06 17.47
C VAL A 148 -0.89 -2.39 16.56
N GLY A 149 -0.85 -1.82 15.34
CA GLY A 149 0.28 -2.00 14.42
C GLY A 149 1.61 -1.61 15.06
N LYS A 150 1.68 -0.42 15.68
CA LYS A 150 2.89 0.02 16.40
C LYS A 150 3.30 -0.96 17.50
N ARG A 151 2.34 -1.39 18.33
CA ARG A 151 2.61 -2.34 19.42
C ARG A 151 3.14 -3.67 18.89
N VAL A 152 2.56 -4.21 17.83
CA VAL A 152 3.04 -5.46 17.22
C VAL A 152 4.50 -5.32 16.76
N HIS A 153 4.84 -4.24 16.07
CA HIS A 153 6.22 -3.99 15.64
C HIS A 153 7.20 -3.83 16.83
N THR A 154 6.78 -3.14 17.89
CA THR A 154 7.66 -2.89 19.05
C THR A 154 7.75 -4.05 20.05
N GLU A 155 6.71 -4.88 20.17
CA GLU A 155 6.56 -5.86 21.26
C GLU A 155 6.81 -7.31 20.81
N THR A 156 6.74 -7.63 19.50
CA THR A 156 6.74 -9.03 19.03
C THR A 156 8.00 -9.44 18.25
N GLY A 157 8.88 -8.49 17.94
CA GLY A 157 10.05 -8.75 17.10
C GLY A 157 9.73 -9.09 15.64
N ILE A 158 8.49 -8.91 15.18
CA ILE A 158 8.08 -9.19 13.80
C ILE A 158 8.95 -8.45 12.77
N ASP A 159 9.49 -7.29 13.13
CA ASP A 159 10.45 -6.52 12.31
C ASP A 159 11.72 -7.28 11.99
N SER A 160 12.16 -8.17 12.90
CA SER A 160 13.35 -9.01 12.69
C SER A 160 13.08 -10.19 11.77
N ALA A 161 11.81 -10.60 11.64
CA ALA A 161 11.37 -11.66 10.75
C ALA A 161 11.03 -11.13 9.34
N GLY A 162 10.66 -9.86 9.21
CA GLY A 162 10.20 -9.25 7.97
C GLY A 162 11.32 -8.71 7.10
N ALA A 163 11.62 -9.39 6.00
CA ALA A 163 12.29 -8.78 4.87
C ALA A 163 11.39 -7.65 4.29
N SER A 164 11.96 -6.64 3.64
CA SER A 164 11.15 -5.76 2.79
C SER A 164 10.94 -6.42 1.42
N VAL A 165 9.91 -6.01 0.68
CA VAL A 165 9.73 -6.44 -0.73
C VAL A 165 11.01 -6.21 -1.53
N VAL A 166 11.72 -5.12 -1.23
CA VAL A 166 12.99 -4.75 -1.86
C VAL A 166 14.09 -5.75 -1.50
N SER A 167 14.28 -6.11 -0.22
CA SER A 167 15.32 -7.08 0.14
C SER A 167 15.05 -8.46 -0.42
N VAL A 168 13.79 -8.92 -0.43
CA VAL A 168 13.42 -10.20 -1.08
C VAL A 168 13.74 -10.14 -2.58
N SER A 169 13.38 -9.04 -3.24
CA SER A 169 13.65 -8.85 -4.67
C SER A 169 15.15 -8.86 -4.99
N LEU A 170 15.98 -8.24 -4.14
CA LEU A 170 17.44 -8.24 -4.30
C LEU A 170 18.06 -9.60 -4.00
N GLU A 171 17.55 -10.36 -3.02
CA GLU A 171 17.99 -11.74 -2.79
C GLU A 171 17.68 -12.63 -4.01
N MET A 172 16.50 -12.45 -4.62
CA MET A 172 16.14 -13.14 -5.86
C MET A 172 17.06 -12.74 -7.02
N ALA A 173 17.39 -11.45 -7.15
CA ALA A 173 18.31 -10.96 -8.16
C ALA A 173 19.73 -11.53 -7.97
N GLN A 174 20.24 -11.53 -6.73
CA GLN A 174 21.54 -12.11 -6.37
C GLN A 174 21.65 -13.57 -6.79
N LYS A 175 20.59 -14.37 -6.63
CA LYS A 175 20.56 -15.79 -7.03
C LYS A 175 20.51 -16.01 -8.54
N ARG A 176 20.02 -15.02 -9.30
CA ARG A 176 19.91 -15.10 -10.78
C ARG A 176 21.10 -14.53 -11.53
N LEU A 177 21.93 -13.73 -10.86
CA LEU A 177 23.13 -13.13 -11.45
C LEU A 177 24.34 -13.97 -11.07
N ASP A 178 25.11 -14.46 -12.05
CA ASP A 178 26.22 -15.40 -11.83
C ASP A 178 27.28 -14.92 -10.82
N GLN A 179 27.48 -13.60 -10.74
CA GLN A 179 28.43 -12.95 -9.82
C GLN A 179 27.73 -12.14 -8.71
N GLY A 180 26.41 -12.29 -8.57
CA GLY A 180 25.65 -11.49 -7.62
C GLY A 180 25.55 -10.02 -7.97
N LEU A 181 25.46 -9.15 -6.96
CA LEU A 181 25.35 -7.69 -7.09
C LEU A 181 26.66 -6.95 -6.75
N VAL A 182 27.61 -7.62 -6.11
CA VAL A 182 28.87 -7.00 -5.67
C VAL A 182 29.65 -6.46 -6.87
N GLY A 183 30.11 -5.21 -6.78
CA GLY A 183 30.90 -4.57 -7.83
C GLY A 183 30.09 -4.13 -9.07
N LYS A 184 28.76 -4.31 -9.06
CA LYS A 184 27.91 -3.96 -10.21
C LYS A 184 27.40 -2.52 -10.12
N THR A 185 26.91 -2.03 -11.26
CA THR A 185 26.10 -0.82 -11.31
C THR A 185 24.62 -1.19 -11.22
N ALA A 186 23.87 -0.49 -10.37
CA ALA A 186 22.43 -0.61 -10.27
C ALA A 186 21.75 0.68 -10.74
N VAL A 187 20.56 0.56 -11.31
CA VAL A 187 19.71 1.70 -11.68
C VAL A 187 18.44 1.67 -10.82
N VAL A 188 18.15 2.77 -10.13
CA VAL A 188 16.92 2.93 -9.35
C VAL A 188 16.01 3.90 -10.09
N VAL A 189 14.92 3.39 -10.65
CA VAL A 189 13.90 4.21 -11.33
C VAL A 189 12.85 4.63 -10.31
N GLY A 190 12.82 5.92 -9.98
CA GLY A 190 11.93 6.54 -9.02
C GLY A 190 12.64 6.95 -7.72
N ALA A 191 12.44 8.21 -7.30
CA ALA A 191 13.05 8.76 -6.08
C ALA A 191 12.06 8.90 -4.91
N GLY A 192 11.12 7.95 -4.79
CA GLY A 192 10.15 7.87 -3.70
C GLY A 192 10.66 7.02 -2.52
N ALA A 193 9.75 6.70 -1.58
CA ALA A 193 10.08 5.87 -0.41
C ALA A 193 10.67 4.50 -0.80
N MET A 194 10.12 3.86 -1.84
CA MET A 194 10.64 2.59 -2.37
C MET A 194 12.01 2.73 -3.02
N GLY A 195 12.26 3.81 -3.77
CA GLY A 195 13.58 4.09 -4.34
C GLY A 195 14.64 4.31 -3.25
N ALA A 196 14.29 5.03 -2.19
CA ALA A 196 15.16 5.22 -1.04
C ALA A 196 15.49 3.89 -0.32
N LEU A 197 14.48 3.01 -0.18
CA LEU A 197 14.68 1.68 0.38
C LEU A 197 15.56 0.80 -0.52
N ALA A 198 15.32 0.82 -1.83
CA ALA A 198 16.15 0.15 -2.84
C ALA A 198 17.60 0.59 -2.77
N GLY A 199 17.86 1.91 -2.75
CA GLY A 199 19.21 2.46 -2.59
C GLY A 199 19.92 1.90 -1.37
N LYS A 200 19.27 1.94 -0.19
CA LYS A 200 19.86 1.40 1.06
C LYS A 200 20.18 -0.10 0.97
N HIS A 201 19.29 -0.91 0.39
CA HIS A 201 19.55 -2.34 0.26
C HIS A 201 20.59 -2.66 -0.81
N LEU A 202 20.65 -1.90 -1.90
CA LEU A 202 21.68 -2.03 -2.93
C LEU A 202 23.07 -1.73 -2.36
N VAL A 203 23.21 -0.66 -1.58
CA VAL A 203 24.46 -0.34 -0.86
C VAL A 203 24.90 -1.52 0.02
N ARG A 204 23.97 -2.09 0.81
CA ARG A 204 24.25 -3.27 1.65
C ARG A 204 24.61 -4.52 0.84
N ALA A 205 24.11 -4.62 -0.39
CA ALA A 205 24.43 -5.72 -1.31
C ALA A 205 25.80 -5.55 -2.00
N GLY A 206 26.50 -4.42 -1.78
CA GLY A 206 27.86 -4.20 -2.26
C GLY A 206 27.97 -3.71 -3.71
N VAL A 207 26.95 -3.05 -4.24
CA VAL A 207 27.05 -2.40 -5.57
C VAL A 207 28.04 -1.21 -5.51
N ASP A 208 28.79 -0.99 -6.58
CA ASP A 208 29.81 0.08 -6.65
C ASP A 208 29.23 1.42 -7.09
N ARG A 209 28.16 1.35 -7.90
CA ARG A 209 27.50 2.53 -8.46
C ARG A 209 25.99 2.38 -8.46
N ILE A 210 25.28 3.46 -8.11
CA ILE A 210 23.83 3.57 -8.18
C ILE A 210 23.44 4.80 -9.00
N ASP A 211 22.77 4.58 -10.12
CA ASP A 211 22.22 5.63 -10.96
C ASP A 211 20.73 5.81 -10.63
N VAL A 212 20.34 6.98 -10.12
CA VAL A 212 18.95 7.30 -9.73
C VAL A 212 18.27 8.07 -10.86
N VAL A 213 17.23 7.48 -11.44
CA VAL A 213 16.46 8.08 -12.55
C VAL A 213 15.10 8.49 -12.03
N ASN A 214 14.66 9.73 -12.24
CA ASN A 214 13.35 10.17 -11.77
C ASN A 214 12.76 11.31 -12.62
N ARG A 215 11.43 11.39 -12.72
CA ARG A 215 10.73 12.51 -13.39
C ARG A 215 11.10 13.88 -12.80
N SER A 216 11.38 13.92 -11.51
CA SER A 216 11.86 15.13 -10.83
C SER A 216 13.35 14.99 -10.52
N LEU A 217 14.18 15.68 -11.30
CA LEU A 217 15.63 15.71 -11.12
C LEU A 217 16.05 16.18 -9.71
N PRO A 218 15.44 17.21 -9.10
CA PRO A 218 15.75 17.57 -7.70
C PRO A 218 15.55 16.43 -6.71
N ARG A 219 14.49 15.61 -6.89
CA ARG A 219 14.26 14.42 -6.04
C ARG A 219 15.29 13.32 -6.32
N ALA A 220 15.68 13.10 -7.58
CA ALA A 220 16.76 12.15 -7.91
C ALA A 220 18.08 12.57 -7.26
N ARG A 221 18.47 13.84 -7.37
CA ARG A 221 19.69 14.38 -6.77
C ARG A 221 19.71 14.18 -5.26
N ARG A 222 18.63 14.55 -4.57
CA ARG A 222 18.52 14.36 -3.13
C ARG A 222 18.67 12.88 -2.72
N LEU A 223 18.09 11.97 -3.49
CA LEU A 223 18.25 10.54 -3.19
C LEU A 223 19.68 10.07 -3.49
N ALA A 224 20.28 10.47 -4.61
CA ALA A 224 21.66 10.13 -4.94
C ALA A 224 22.65 10.66 -3.88
N GLU A 225 22.47 11.89 -3.39
CA GLU A 225 23.26 12.46 -2.28
C GLU A 225 23.17 11.59 -1.02
N ASN A 226 21.95 11.24 -0.59
CA ASN A 226 21.76 10.36 0.56
C ASN A 226 22.40 8.97 0.39
N ILE A 227 22.47 8.46 -0.85
CA ILE A 227 23.13 7.18 -1.15
C ILE A 227 24.65 7.35 -1.14
N ALA A 228 25.16 8.46 -1.68
CA ALA A 228 26.58 8.78 -1.70
C ALA A 228 27.16 8.91 -0.28
N GLU A 229 26.39 9.47 0.66
CA GLU A 229 26.74 9.50 2.09
C GLU A 229 26.94 8.11 2.71
N LEU A 230 26.39 7.05 2.09
CA LEU A 230 26.57 5.66 2.51
C LEU A 230 27.82 5.01 1.89
N GLY A 231 28.63 5.75 1.13
CA GLY A 231 29.93 5.30 0.62
C GLY A 231 29.91 4.65 -0.76
N VAL A 232 28.84 4.83 -1.55
CA VAL A 232 28.71 4.29 -2.91
C VAL A 232 28.63 5.43 -3.93
N THR A 233 29.21 5.25 -5.12
CA THR A 233 29.10 6.27 -6.17
C THR A 233 27.65 6.40 -6.61
N ALA A 234 27.04 7.59 -6.52
CA ALA A 234 25.65 7.78 -6.89
C ALA A 234 25.45 8.99 -7.80
N ASN A 235 24.75 8.78 -8.91
CA ASN A 235 24.41 9.83 -9.88
C ASN A 235 22.90 9.99 -9.98
N ALA A 236 22.46 11.15 -10.48
CA ALA A 236 21.06 11.46 -10.67
C ALA A 236 20.77 11.91 -12.11
N TYR A 237 19.75 11.33 -12.72
CA TYR A 237 19.31 11.56 -14.09
C TYR A 237 17.83 11.93 -14.13
N SER A 238 17.42 12.75 -15.11
CA SER A 238 16.01 12.88 -15.46
C SER A 238 15.53 11.60 -16.15
N LEU A 239 14.22 11.33 -16.10
CA LEU A 239 13.64 10.22 -16.87
C LEU A 239 13.61 10.51 -18.39
N ASP A 240 13.70 11.79 -18.76
CA ASP A 240 13.64 12.27 -20.14
C ASP A 240 15.05 12.44 -20.78
N ASP A 241 16.12 12.18 -20.02
CA ASP A 241 17.52 12.18 -20.48
C ASP A 241 17.91 10.81 -21.06
#